data_AF-A0A4R9PBU7-F1
#
_entry.id   AF-A0A4R9PBU7-F1
#
_cell.length_a   1.000
_cell.length_b   1.000
_cell.length_c   1.000
_cell.angle_alpha   90.00
_cell.angle_beta   90.00
_cell.angle_gamma   90.00
#
_symmetry.space_group_name_H-M   'P 1'
#
loop_
_entity.id
_entity.type
_entity.pdbx_description
1 polymer ?
#
loop_
_entity_poly.entity_id
_entity_poly.type
_entity_poly.pdbx_seq_one_letter_code
_entity_poly.pdbx_strand_id
1 'polypeptide(L)' 'FADHPFPALLAAGCKVTLNSDDPPYFWTSLQREYDIATEHFGIKDKALVAITRTAIEAAFVDRKTKAALLARLNGAGR' A
#
# COMPACT_ATOMS: atom_id res chain seq x y z
N PHE A 1 -4.60 6.35 -16.36
CA PHE A 1 -3.94 5.25 -15.62
C PHE A 1 -2.99 4.40 -16.48
N ALA A 2 -3.19 4.27 -17.80
CA ALA A 2 -2.34 3.40 -18.64
C ALA A 2 -0.83 3.67 -18.52
N ASP A 3 -0.43 4.95 -18.44
CA ASP A 3 0.99 5.34 -18.36
C ASP A 3 1.53 5.47 -16.92
N HIS A 4 0.73 5.10 -15.91
CA HIS A 4 1.17 5.21 -14.52
C HIS A 4 2.23 4.14 -14.23
N PRO A 5 3.38 4.48 -13.62
CA PRO A 5 4.51 3.54 -13.48
C PRO A 5 4.28 2.44 -12.44
N PHE A 6 3.23 2.56 -11.62
CA PHE A 6 2.93 1.64 -10.52
C PHE A 6 2.97 0.15 -10.89
N PRO A 7 2.29 -0.33 -11.95
CA PRO A 7 2.36 -1.75 -12.33
C PRO A 7 3.76 -2.18 -12.78
N ALA A 8 4.48 -1.31 -13.50
CA ALA A 8 5.83 -1.60 -13.98
C ALA A 8 6.83 -1.71 -12.81
N LEU A 9 6.73 -0.82 -11.82
CA LEU A 9 7.56 -0.87 -10.61
C LEU A 9 7.28 -2.13 -9.78
N LEU A 10 6.01 -2.51 -9.63
CA LEU A 10 5.63 -3.76 -8.97
C LEU A 10 6.19 -4.98 -9.72
N ALA A 11 6.03 -5.04 -11.05
CA ALA A 11 6.55 -6.14 -11.87
C ALA A 11 8.08 -6.25 -11.85
N ALA A 12 8.78 -5.12 -11.70
CA ALA A 12 10.24 -5.07 -11.54
C ALA A 12 10.73 -5.49 -10.15
N GLY A 13 9.83 -5.77 -9.19
CA GLY A 13 10.18 -6.15 -7.83
C GLY A 13 10.64 -4.98 -6.96
N CYS A 14 10.34 -3.73 -7.36
CA CYS A 14 10.60 -2.57 -6.51
C CYS A 14 9.78 -2.64 -5.23
N LYS A 15 10.32 -2.12 -4.12
CA LYS A 15 9.54 -1.90 -2.90
C LYS A 15 8.64 -0.69 -3.10
N VAL A 16 7.34 -0.95 -3.29
CA VAL A 16 6.34 0.09 -3.55
C VAL A 16 5.40 0.23 -2.35
N THR A 17 5.03 1.46 -2.06
CA THR A 17 4.00 1.82 -1.08
C THR A 17 2.90 2.65 -1.75
N LEU A 18 1.68 2.62 -1.21
CA LEU A 18 0.59 3.50 -1.62
C LEU A 18 0.34 4.56 -0.55
N ASN A 19 0.24 5.82 -0.98
CA ASN A 19 0.14 7.00 -0.13
C ASN A 19 -0.80 8.01 -0.79
N SER A 20 -1.45 8.86 0.01
CA SER A 20 -2.44 9.84 -0.47
C SER A 20 -1.85 11.19 -0.89
N ASP A 21 -0.57 11.42 -0.59
CA ASP A 21 0.07 12.73 -0.67
C ASP A 21 -0.71 13.79 0.14
N ASP A 22 -1.47 14.67 -0.50
CA ASP A 22 -2.32 15.70 0.14
C ASP A 22 -3.84 15.43 -0.02
N PRO A 23 -4.46 14.63 0.88
CA PRO A 23 -5.89 14.27 0.78
C PRO A 23 -6.85 15.45 0.56
N PRO A 24 -6.75 16.59 1.26
CA PRO A 24 -7.67 17.71 1.05
C PRO A 24 -7.49 18.38 -0.32
N TYR A 25 -6.27 18.36 -0.86
CA TYR A 25 -5.96 18.99 -2.15
C TYR A 25 -6.39 18.12 -3.34
N PHE A 26 -6.22 16.79 -3.22
CA PHE A 26 -6.60 15.81 -4.26
C PHE A 26 -8.00 15.23 -4.08
N TRP A 27 -8.71 15.62 -3.02
CA TRP A 27 -10.06 15.15 -2.71
C TRP A 27 -10.10 13.62 -2.60
N THR A 28 -9.05 13.06 -2.01
CA THR A 28 -8.84 11.62 -1.90
C THR A 28 -8.74 11.18 -0.43
N SER A 29 -8.61 9.88 -0.21
CA SER A 29 -8.30 9.26 1.06
C SER A 29 -7.37 8.07 0.82
N LEU A 30 -6.68 7.59 1.86
CA LEU A 30 -5.86 6.38 1.72
C LEU A 30 -6.68 5.17 1.26
N GLN A 31 -7.94 5.04 1.70
CA GLN A 31 -8.85 4.00 1.22
C GLN A 31 -9.08 4.14 -0.30
N ARG A 32 -9.36 5.36 -0.77
CA ARG A 32 -9.60 5.62 -2.20
C ARG A 32 -8.39 5.25 -3.07
N GLU A 33 -7.17 5.48 -2.59
CA GLU A 33 -5.95 5.06 -3.32
C GLU A 33 -5.84 3.53 -3.46
N TYR A 34 -6.27 2.78 -2.44
CA TYR A 34 -6.35 1.31 -2.53
C TYR A 34 -7.48 0.84 -3.44
N ASP A 35 -8.61 1.55 -3.44
CA ASP A 35 -9.71 1.26 -4.36
C ASP A 35 -9.27 1.50 -5.82
N ILE A 36 -8.58 2.60 -6.10
CA ILE A 36 -7.96 2.91 -7.41
C ILE A 36 -6.99 1.79 -7.82
N ALA A 37 -6.18 1.27 -6.90
CA ALA A 37 -5.29 0.14 -7.17
C ALA A 37 -6.04 -1.11 -7.66
N THR A 38 -7.21 -1.37 -7.09
CA THR A 38 -8.09 -2.47 -7.50
C THR A 38 -8.79 -2.16 -8.83
N GLU A 39 -9.44 -1.00 -8.93
CA GLU A 39 -10.30 -0.58 -10.05
C GLU A 39 -9.52 -0.40 -11.35
N HIS A 40 -8.36 0.24 -11.29
CA HIS A 40 -7.62 0.67 -12.48
C HIS A 40 -6.39 -0.17 -12.80
N PHE A 41 -5.82 -0.86 -11.81
CA PHE A 41 -4.62 -1.69 -12.01
C PHE A 41 -4.87 -3.18 -11.73
N GLY A 42 -6.09 -3.56 -11.32
CA GLY A 42 -6.46 -4.96 -11.11
C GLY A 42 -5.75 -5.64 -9.94
N ILE A 43 -5.11 -4.87 -9.05
CA ILE A 43 -4.39 -5.40 -7.89
C ILE A 43 -5.39 -6.03 -6.94
N LYS A 44 -5.11 -7.26 -6.51
CA LYS A 44 -6.00 -8.05 -5.64
C LYS A 44 -5.61 -7.88 -4.17
N ASP A 45 -6.54 -8.16 -3.27
CA ASP A 45 -6.40 -8.00 -1.82
C ASP A 45 -5.08 -8.54 -1.26
N LYS A 46 -4.68 -9.76 -1.66
CA LYS A 46 -3.42 -10.35 -1.22
C LYS A 46 -2.19 -9.51 -1.61
N ALA A 47 -2.21 -8.91 -2.80
CA ALA A 47 -1.15 -8.02 -3.26
C ALA A 47 -1.22 -6.66 -2.56
N LEU A 48 -2.42 -6.12 -2.31
CA LEU A 48 -2.59 -4.90 -1.50
C LEU A 48 -2.06 -5.09 -0.08
N VAL A 49 -2.32 -6.23 0.56
CA VAL A 49 -1.75 -6.58 1.88
C VAL A 49 -0.21 -6.64 1.82
N ALA A 50 0.37 -7.15 0.73
CA ALA A 50 1.82 -7.16 0.55
C ALA A 50 2.41 -5.74 0.39
N ILE A 51 1.69 -4.85 -0.29
CA ILE A 51 2.05 -3.42 -0.38
C ILE A 51 1.99 -2.77 1.01
N THR A 52 0.93 -3.02 1.79
CA THR A 52 0.83 -2.53 3.17
C THR A 52 1.96 -3.06 4.05
N ARG A 53 2.32 -4.34 3.91
CA ARG A 53 3.48 -4.92 4.60
C ARG A 53 4.76 -4.16 4.24
N THR A 54 4.99 -3.92 2.95
CA THR A 54 6.17 -3.19 2.45
C THR A 54 6.24 -1.79 3.08
N ALA A 55 5.11 -1.10 3.20
CA ALA A 55 5.05 0.20 3.87
C ALA A 55 5.41 0.13 5.35
N ILE A 56 4.91 -0.87 6.09
CA ILE A 56 5.27 -1.07 7.51
C ILE A 56 6.76 -1.39 7.66
N GLU A 57 7.32 -2.22 6.77
CA GLU A 57 8.73 -2.57 6.78
C GLU A 57 9.63 -1.37 6.47
N ALA A 58 9.20 -0.48 5.58
CA ALA A 58 9.90 0.75 5.21
C ALA A 58 9.74 1.89 6.25
N ALA A 59 8.75 1.82 7.14
CA ALA A 59 8.45 2.89 8.10
C ALA A 59 9.64 3.18 9.04
N PHE A 60 9.89 4.47 9.27
CA PHE A 60 10.88 4.99 10.22
C PHE A 60 10.31 5.04 11.64
N VAL A 61 10.01 3.86 12.17
CA VAL A 61 9.53 3.65 13.54
C VAL A 61 10.42 2.65 14.25
N ASP A 62 10.35 2.61 15.58
CA ASP A 62 11.12 1.65 16.37
C ASP A 62 10.69 0.19 16.10
N ARG A 63 11.56 -0.75 16.48
CA ARG A 63 11.36 -2.18 16.25
C ARG A 63 10.08 -2.72 16.91
N LYS A 64 9.72 -2.23 18.10
CA LYS A 64 8.53 -2.68 18.84
C LYS A 64 7.27 -2.22 18.10
N THR A 65 7.22 -0.96 17.67
CA THR A 65 6.09 -0.43 16.89
C THR A 65 5.94 -1.18 15.56
N LYS A 66 7.03 -1.39 14.82
CA LYS A 66 7.03 -2.15 13.55
C LYS A 66 6.49 -3.57 13.74
N ALA A 67 6.98 -4.29 14.76
CA ALA A 67 6.53 -5.65 15.06
C ALA A 67 5.02 -5.70 15.42
N ALA A 68 4.52 -4.76 16.21
CA ALA A 68 3.11 -4.69 16.56
C ALA A 68 2.22 -4.43 15.34
N LEU A 69 2.63 -3.56 14.42
CA LEU A 69 1.90 -3.29 13.18
C LEU A 69 1.89 -4.51 12.25
N LEU A 70 3.02 -5.21 12.08
CA LEU A 70 3.09 -6.43 11.28
C LEU A 70 2.23 -7.55 11.87
N ALA A 71 2.19 -7.69 13.20
CA ALA A 71 1.32 -8.65 13.87
C ALA A 71 -0.17 -8.32 13.64
N ARG A 72 -0.55 -7.05 13.72
CA ARG A 72 -1.92 -6.61 13.39
C ARG A 72 -2.29 -6.87 11.94
N LEU A 73 -1.38 -6.64 11.00
CA LEU A 73 -1.61 -6.93 9.58
C LEU A 73 -1.82 -8.43 9.33
N ASN A 74 -1.08 -9.29 10.03
CA ASN A 74 -1.22 -10.76 9.93
C ASN A 74 -2.48 -11.29 10.63
N GLY A 75 -2.86 -10.68 11.75
CA GLY A 75 -4.03 -11.07 12.55
C GLY A 75 -5.35 -10.50 12.03
N ALA A 76 -5.29 -9.53 11.11
CA ALA A 76 -6.45 -9.03 10.37
C ALA A 76 -6.89 -10.06 9.31
N GLY A 77 -7.25 -11.26 9.74
CA GLY A 77 -8.13 -12.14 8.97
C GLY A 77 -9.54 -11.56 9.04
N ARG A 78 -10.00 -10.99 7.92
CA ARG A 78 -11.42 -11.01 7.57
C ARG A 78 -11.61 -12.10 6.52
#